data_AF-A0A5B9D6E8-F1
#
_entry.id   AF-A0A5B9D6E8-F1
#
_cell.length_a   1.000
_cell.length_b   1.000
_cell.length_c   1.000
_cell.angle_alpha   90.00
_cell.angle_beta   90.00
_cell.angle_gamma   90.00
#
_symmetry.space_group_name_H-M   'P 1'
#
loop_
_entity.id
_entity.type
_entity.pdbx_description
1 polymer ?
#
loop_
_entity_poly.entity_id
_entity_poly.type
_entity_poly.pdbx_seq_one_letter_code
_entity_poly.pdbx_strand_id
1 'polypeptide(L)'
;MDKEKTKETKKTTFKRKIWVPACPTCDCGCSDEDDKGNVETLTFEIPGVEKDKIHLDVTKDRIRMIAHRNESTDFVSEYLFSCTAKLDEKSIARYDNGILTVDVPVDCPDPYKDAQRLEIN
;
A
#
# COMPACT_ATOMS: atom_id res chain seq x y z
N MET A 1 -32.08 -50.18 -10.64
CA MET A 1 -30.96 -50.00 -9.69
C MET A 1 -30.24 -48.74 -10.08
N ASP A 2 -30.79 -47.62 -9.64
CA ASP A 2 -30.35 -46.27 -9.93
C ASP A 2 -29.10 -45.93 -9.12
N LYS A 3 -28.05 -45.47 -9.77
CA LYS A 3 -26.90 -44.83 -9.11
C LYS A 3 -27.02 -43.33 -9.28
N GLU A 4 -27.53 -42.72 -8.23
CA GLU A 4 -27.64 -41.27 -8.05
C GLU A 4 -26.22 -40.66 -8.01
N LYS A 5 -25.93 -39.78 -8.96
CA LYS A 5 -24.63 -39.11 -9.11
C LYS A 5 -24.70 -37.79 -8.34
N THR A 6 -24.21 -37.78 -7.10
CA THR A 6 -24.16 -36.59 -6.24
C THR A 6 -23.27 -35.52 -6.89
N LYS A 7 -23.85 -34.40 -7.30
CA LYS A 7 -23.12 -33.21 -7.76
C LYS A 7 -22.60 -32.47 -6.53
N GLU A 8 -21.29 -32.50 -6.31
CA GLU A 8 -20.62 -31.56 -5.41
C GLU A 8 -20.68 -30.16 -6.03
N THR A 9 -21.60 -29.34 -5.53
CA THR A 9 -21.67 -27.91 -5.85
C THR A 9 -20.50 -27.23 -5.13
N LYS A 10 -19.41 -26.94 -5.86
CA LYS A 10 -18.36 -26.01 -5.38
C LYS A 10 -19.03 -24.67 -5.08
N LYS A 11 -19.29 -24.37 -3.82
CA LYS A 11 -19.67 -23.03 -3.35
C LYS A 11 -18.46 -22.13 -3.58
N THR A 12 -18.46 -21.40 -4.69
CA THR A 12 -17.49 -20.33 -4.92
C THR A 12 -17.82 -19.19 -3.96
N THR A 13 -17.16 -19.15 -2.81
CA THR A 13 -17.34 -18.09 -1.82
C THR A 13 -16.86 -16.78 -2.42
N PHE A 14 -17.78 -15.86 -2.72
CA PHE A 14 -17.46 -14.54 -3.25
C PHE A 14 -16.84 -13.69 -2.15
N LYS A 15 -15.54 -13.41 -2.25
CA LYS A 15 -14.85 -12.48 -1.36
C LYS A 15 -14.98 -11.05 -1.89
N ARG A 16 -15.56 -10.17 -1.08
CA ARG A 16 -15.61 -8.72 -1.31
C ARG A 16 -14.21 -8.14 -1.11
N LYS A 17 -13.74 -7.38 -2.09
CA LYS A 17 -12.52 -6.58 -1.98
C LYS A 17 -12.90 -5.14 -1.64
N ILE A 18 -12.34 -4.61 -0.56
CA ILE A 18 -12.50 -3.22 -0.14
C ILE A 18 -11.20 -2.49 -0.48
N TRP A 19 -11.28 -1.49 -1.34
CA TRP A 19 -10.14 -0.64 -1.64
C TRP A 19 -9.85 0.27 -0.44
N VAL A 20 -8.60 0.28 0.01
CA VAL A 20 -8.11 1.17 1.06
C VAL A 20 -7.10 2.10 0.40
N PRO A 21 -7.34 3.42 0.39
CA PRO A 21 -6.34 4.35 -0.12
C PRO A 21 -5.10 4.31 0.78
N ALA A 22 -3.92 4.33 0.18
CA ALA A 22 -2.74 4.71 0.94
C ALA A 22 -2.88 6.19 1.25
N CYS A 23 -3.04 6.53 2.53
CA CYS A 23 -2.90 7.90 2.96
C CYS A 23 -1.40 8.13 3.21
N PRO A 24 -0.67 8.82 2.31
CA PRO A 24 0.56 9.43 2.77
C PRO A 24 0.19 10.28 3.98
N THR A 25 0.94 10.15 5.09
CA THR A 25 0.74 11.10 6.19
C THR A 25 0.75 12.49 5.57
N CYS A 26 -0.23 13.32 5.94
CA CYS A 26 -0.62 14.57 5.28
C CYS A 26 0.47 15.66 5.14
N ASP A 27 1.74 15.30 5.25
CA ASP A 27 2.83 16.00 4.62
C ASP A 27 2.81 15.71 3.11
N CYS A 28 1.79 16.24 2.44
CA CYS A 28 1.86 16.57 1.02
C CYS A 28 2.84 17.74 0.86
N GLY A 29 4.05 17.59 1.39
CA GLY A 29 5.14 18.52 1.26
C GLY A 29 6.12 17.86 0.31
N CYS A 30 6.32 18.48 -0.85
CA CYS A 30 7.69 18.64 -1.29
C CYS A 30 8.46 19.08 -0.04
N SER A 31 9.24 18.18 0.57
CA SER A 31 10.04 18.53 1.72
C SER A 31 11.09 19.50 1.21
N ASP A 32 10.79 20.79 1.35
CA ASP A 32 11.79 21.84 1.41
C ASP A 32 12.79 21.41 2.49
N GLU A 33 13.93 20.91 2.01
CA GLU A 33 15.28 20.91 2.58
C GLU A 33 15.53 20.62 4.09
N ASP A 34 14.57 20.21 4.92
CA ASP A 34 14.82 20.03 6.36
C ASP A 34 14.86 18.55 6.81
N ASP A 35 16.09 18.02 6.77
CA ASP A 35 16.72 17.12 7.77
C ASP A 35 16.12 15.76 8.15
N LYS A 36 14.97 15.34 7.59
CA LYS A 36 14.49 13.96 7.66
C LYS A 36 14.60 13.32 6.30
N GLY A 37 15.80 12.88 5.95
CA GLY A 37 16.14 12.39 4.60
C GLY A 37 15.02 11.58 3.96
N ASN A 38 14.71 11.89 2.70
CA ASN A 38 13.72 11.29 1.80
C ASN A 38 13.13 9.94 2.29
N VAL A 39 12.14 9.97 3.18
CA VAL A 39 11.39 8.79 3.61
C VAL A 39 9.92 9.06 3.39
N GLU A 40 9.29 8.19 2.62
CA GLU A 40 7.86 8.25 2.33
C GLU A 40 7.11 7.37 3.34
N THR A 41 6.17 7.97 4.05
CA THR A 41 5.37 7.31 5.09
C THR A 41 3.93 7.14 4.61
N LEU A 42 3.49 5.89 4.49
CA LEU A 42 2.15 5.51 4.04
C LEU A 42 1.38 4.86 5.17
N THR A 43 0.11 5.23 5.31
CA THR A 43 -0.81 4.63 6.29
C THR A 43 -2.02 4.02 5.60
N PHE A 44 -2.44 2.85 6.10
CA PHE A 44 -3.60 2.10 5.61
C PHE A 44 -4.50 1.74 6.78
N GLU A 45 -5.78 2.12 6.70
CA GLU A 45 -6.79 1.76 7.70
C GLU A 45 -7.42 0.40 7.35
N ILE A 46 -7.03 -0.63 8.10
CA ILE A 46 -7.47 -2.02 7.94
C ILE A 46 -7.92 -2.61 9.30
N PRO A 47 -9.03 -2.11 9.86
CA PRO A 47 -9.47 -2.50 11.20
C PRO A 47 -9.94 -3.96 11.27
N GLY A 48 -9.57 -4.63 12.36
CA GLY A 48 -9.97 -6.01 12.65
C GLY A 48 -9.29 -7.06 11.78
N VAL A 49 -8.11 -6.76 11.24
CA VAL A 49 -7.24 -7.71 10.55
C VAL A 49 -6.16 -8.21 11.52
N GLU A 50 -5.84 -9.49 11.49
CA GLU A 50 -4.72 -10.02 12.26
C GLU A 50 -3.41 -9.77 11.51
N LYS A 51 -2.32 -9.46 12.22
CA LYS A 51 -1.06 -9.03 11.62
C LYS A 51 -0.49 -10.05 10.61
N ASP A 52 -0.63 -11.33 10.89
CA ASP A 52 -0.18 -12.45 10.06
C ASP A 52 -1.01 -12.63 8.77
N LYS A 53 -2.17 -11.97 8.68
CA LYS A 53 -3.06 -11.96 7.51
C LYS A 53 -2.84 -10.75 6.60
N ILE A 54 -1.83 -9.94 6.88
CA ILE A 54 -1.42 -8.78 6.08
C ILE A 54 -0.24 -9.19 5.22
N HIS A 55 -0.42 -9.14 3.90
CA HIS A 55 0.64 -9.32 2.92
C HIS A 55 0.97 -7.97 2.30
N LEU A 56 2.23 -7.58 2.39
CA LEU A 56 2.75 -6.32 1.88
C LEU A 56 3.92 -6.63 0.94
N ASP A 57 3.70 -6.42 -0.35
CA ASP A 57 4.73 -6.51 -1.37
C ASP A 57 5.19 -5.11 -1.76
N VAL A 58 6.50 -4.88 -1.77
CA VAL A 58 7.08 -3.58 -2.12
C VAL A 58 8.10 -3.79 -3.25
N THR A 59 8.00 -2.96 -4.28
CA THR A 59 9.02 -2.82 -5.33
C THR A 59 9.57 -1.39 -5.32
N LYS A 60 10.55 -1.10 -6.18
CA LYS A 60 11.14 0.24 -6.30
C LYS A 60 10.13 1.35 -6.63
N ASP A 61 9.01 1.01 -7.24
CA ASP A 61 8.06 1.98 -7.80
C ASP A 61 6.65 1.82 -7.24
N ARG A 62 6.37 0.72 -6.51
CA ARG A 62 5.01 0.41 -6.07
C ARG A 62 4.94 -0.37 -4.77
N ILE A 63 3.82 -0.21 -4.07
CA ILE A 63 3.39 -1.07 -2.98
C ILE A 63 2.10 -1.77 -3.38
N ARG A 64 1.98 -3.04 -2.97
CA ARG A 64 0.73 -3.78 -3.00
C ARG A 64 0.44 -4.33 -1.61
N MET A 65 -0.74 -4.02 -1.07
CA MET A 65 -1.21 -4.53 0.21
C MET A 65 -2.45 -5.39 0.00
N ILE A 66 -2.46 -6.58 0.59
CA ILE A 66 -3.63 -7.45 0.70
C ILE A 66 -3.78 -7.86 2.17
N ALA A 67 -4.92 -7.56 2.77
CA ALA A 67 -5.20 -7.86 4.16
C ALA A 67 -6.49 -8.68 4.27
N HIS A 68 -6.37 -9.94 4.68
CA HIS A 68 -7.49 -10.88 4.79
C HIS A 68 -8.23 -10.70 6.12
N ARG A 69 -9.36 -9.99 6.11
CA ARG A 69 -10.13 -9.73 7.35
C ARG A 69 -10.91 -10.96 7.79
N ASN A 70 -11.61 -11.62 6.87
CA ASN A 70 -12.40 -12.82 7.13
C ASN A 70 -12.65 -13.60 5.83
N GLU A 71 -13.43 -14.68 5.88
CA GLU A 71 -13.74 -15.53 4.71
C GLU A 71 -14.43 -14.80 3.55
N SER A 72 -15.04 -13.64 3.82
CA SER A 72 -15.85 -12.88 2.86
C SER A 72 -15.26 -11.53 2.48
N THR A 73 -14.24 -11.03 3.17
CA THR A 73 -13.76 -9.65 3.02
C THR A 73 -12.24 -9.57 3.05
N ASP A 74 -11.67 -8.96 2.02
CA ASP A 74 -10.27 -8.58 1.93
C ASP A 74 -10.15 -7.07 1.75
N PHE A 75 -9.19 -6.45 2.43
CA PHE A 75 -8.74 -5.10 2.10
C PHE A 75 -7.62 -5.18 1.06
N VAL A 76 -7.65 -4.30 0.07
CA VAL A 76 -6.65 -4.23 -1.00
C VAL A 76 -6.22 -2.79 -1.24
N SER A 77 -4.94 -2.61 -1.53
CA SER A 77 -4.39 -1.31 -1.92
C SER A 77 -3.22 -1.49 -2.88
N GLU A 78 -3.08 -0.55 -3.79
CA GLU A 78 -1.88 -0.37 -4.60
C GLU A 78 -1.51 1.11 -4.57
N TYR A 79 -0.22 1.37 -4.36
CA TYR A 79 0.35 2.71 -4.33
C TYR A 79 1.54 2.78 -5.27
N LEU A 80 1.69 3.90 -5.98
CA LEU A 80 2.82 4.17 -6.86
C LEU A 80 3.66 5.26 -6.21
N PHE A 81 4.94 4.98 -6.00
CA PHE A 81 5.88 5.98 -5.51
C PHE A 81 6.14 7.01 -6.62
N SER A 82 6.22 8.28 -6.24
CA SER A 82 6.69 9.35 -7.15
C SER A 82 8.20 9.27 -7.38
N CYS A 83 8.91 8.67 -6.44
CA CYS A 83 10.35 8.57 -6.37
C CYS A 83 10.80 7.10 -6.29
N THR A 84 12.08 6.84 -6.56
CA THR A 84 12.58 5.45 -6.51
C THR A 84 12.78 5.01 -5.06
N ALA A 85 12.03 4.01 -4.60
CA ALA A 85 12.19 3.44 -3.27
C ALA A 85 13.53 2.71 -3.10
N LYS A 86 14.21 2.98 -1.98
CA LYS A 86 15.40 2.29 -1.50
C LYS A 86 14.98 1.22 -0.50
N LEU A 87 14.83 0.00 -1.00
CA LEU A 87 14.46 -1.16 -0.20
C LEU A 87 15.69 -1.69 0.54
N ASP A 88 15.95 -1.09 1.70
CA ASP A 88 17.00 -1.47 2.63
C ASP A 88 16.43 -1.75 4.03
N GLU A 89 17.31 -1.93 5.01
CA GLU A 89 16.98 -2.19 6.42
C GLU A 89 16.19 -1.07 7.11
N LYS A 90 16.11 0.13 6.53
CA LYS A 90 15.31 1.25 7.04
C LYS A 90 13.87 1.20 6.53
N SER A 91 13.57 0.36 5.55
CA SER A 91 12.19 0.09 5.12
C SER A 91 11.47 -0.72 6.20
N ILE A 92 10.57 -0.09 6.96
CA ILE A 92 9.91 -0.71 8.10
C ILE A 92 8.38 -0.62 7.97
N ALA A 93 7.70 -1.68 8.41
CA ALA A 93 6.25 -1.72 8.49
C ALA A 93 5.82 -1.99 9.94
N ARG A 94 4.88 -1.19 10.44
CA ARG A 94 4.31 -1.26 11.78
C ARG A 94 2.80 -1.40 11.68
N TYR A 95 2.22 -2.25 12.51
CA TYR A 95 0.77 -2.45 12.55
C TYR A 95 0.29 -2.35 13.99
N ASP A 96 -0.59 -1.39 14.24
CA ASP A 96 -1.18 -1.17 15.56
C ASP A 96 -2.62 -0.67 15.42
N ASN A 97 -3.52 -1.19 16.27
CA ASN A 97 -4.91 -0.74 16.36
C ASN A 97 -5.67 -0.61 15.03
N GLY A 98 -5.41 -1.49 14.06
CA GLY A 98 -6.08 -1.44 12.76
C GLY A 98 -5.42 -0.53 11.74
N ILE A 99 -4.29 0.10 12.06
CA ILE A 99 -3.55 1.01 11.18
C ILE A 99 -2.21 0.38 10.83
N LEU A 100 -1.97 0.16 9.54
CA LEU A 100 -0.68 -0.25 9.00
C LEU A 100 0.08 1.00 8.55
N THR A 101 1.25 1.24 9.13
CA THR A 101 2.18 2.30 8.76
C THR A 101 3.40 1.68 8.07
N VAL A 102 3.77 2.19 6.90
CA VAL A 102 4.90 1.74 6.11
C VAL A 102 5.81 2.93 5.86
N ASP A 103 7.05 2.85 6.32
CA ASP A 103 8.08 3.86 6.13
C ASP A 103 9.08 3.32 5.10
N VAL A 104 9.23 3.99 3.96
CA VAL A 104 10.11 3.57 2.87
C VAL A 104 11.04 4.73 2.49
N PRO A 105 12.37 4.59 2.61
CA PRO A 105 13.29 5.58 2.08
C PRO A 105 13.17 5.68 0.56
N VAL A 106 13.22 6.89 0.01
CA VAL A 106 13.08 7.17 -1.42
C VAL A 106 14.23 8.01 -1.96
N ASP A 107 14.46 7.94 -3.27
CA ASP A 107 15.37 8.81 -4.00
C ASP A 107 14.57 9.70 -4.94
N CYS A 108 14.47 10.98 -4.58
CA CYS A 108 13.76 12.01 -5.33
C CYS A 108 14.77 13.01 -5.92
N PRO A 109 15.41 12.72 -7.07
CA PRO A 109 16.16 13.75 -7.77
C PRO A 109 15.17 14.81 -8.26
N ASP A 110 15.43 16.10 -7.97
CA ASP A 110 14.61 17.20 -8.49
C ASP A 110 14.79 17.33 -10.01
N PRO A 111 13.76 16.97 -10.83
CA PRO A 111 13.88 17.06 -12.27
C PRO A 111 13.71 18.51 -12.78
N TYR A 112 13.31 19.44 -11.91
CA TYR A 112 13.03 20.84 -12.24
C TYR A 112 14.12 21.81 -11.80
N LYS A 113 15.24 21.31 -11.23
CA LYS A 113 16.35 22.14 -10.77
C LYS A 113 16.86 23.14 -11.82
N ASP A 114 16.86 22.72 -13.09
CA ASP A 114 17.29 23.53 -14.24
C ASP A 114 16.11 23.89 -15.18
N ALA A 115 14.87 23.78 -14.71
CA ALA A 115 13.70 24.02 -15.56
C ALA A 115 13.47 25.52 -15.83
N GLN A 116 13.09 25.83 -17.07
CA GLN A 116 12.65 27.17 -17.44
C GLN A 116 11.22 27.41 -16.96
N ARG A 117 11.01 28.48 -16.17
CA ARG A 117 9.67 28.93 -15.78
C ARG A 117 8.95 29.56 -16.98
N LEU A 118 7.74 29.10 -17.27
CA LEU A 118 6.85 29.70 -18.26
C LEU A 118 5.86 30.64 -17.56
N GLU A 119 5.69 31.85 -18.08
CA GLU A 119 4.65 32.78 -17.63
C GLU A 119 3.33 32.46 -18.33
N ILE A 120 2.23 32.49 -17.56
CA ILE A 120 0.87 32.24 -18.06
C ILE A 120 0.22 33.60 -18.34
N ASN A 121 -0.20 33.82 -19.59
CA ASN A 121 -0.89 35.03 -20.06
C ASN A 121 -2.38 34.78 -20.30
#